data_AF-A0A1S2PQ43-F1
#
_entry.id   AF-A0A1S2PQ43-F1
#
_cell.length_a   1.000
_cell.length_b   1.000
_cell.length_c   1.000
_cell.angle_alpha   90.00
_cell.angle_beta   90.00
_cell.angle_gamma   90.00
#
_symmetry.space_group_name_H-M   'P 1'
#
loop_
_entity.id
_entity.type
_entity.pdbx_description
1 polymer ?
#
loop_
_entity_poly.entity_id
_entity_poly.type
_entity_poly.pdbx_seq_one_letter_code
_entity_poly.pdbx_strand_id
1 'polypeptide(L)'
;MDLTLDPPRGVAPLRLGMTLDEAVAAGFGWGEPRVVRRRSSARVSWSVDGVGVQALLEGGPAVTAVELWWPGEGRTSRTRVLLDGDDVFGTPAEELFRRAAARGRPVDTSAREYPVIPGVSLGFTRQTSQEVPRDADGLPLYVTSVLVGGRDYYDAQDGARG
;
A
#
# COMPACT_ATOMS: atom_id res chain seq x y z
N MET A 1 12.89 6.62 9.07
CA MET A 1 11.95 7.56 8.42
C MET A 1 10.56 6.95 8.54
N ASP A 2 9.50 7.73 8.57
CA ASP A 2 8.15 7.17 8.64
C ASP A 2 7.34 7.61 7.41
N LEU A 3 6.71 6.64 6.74
CA LEU A 3 5.75 6.83 5.66
C LEU A 3 4.35 6.63 6.25
N THR A 4 3.55 7.69 6.29
CA THR A 4 2.23 7.65 6.94
C THR A 4 1.14 7.40 5.92
N LEU A 5 0.39 6.31 6.09
CA LEU A 5 -0.84 6.05 5.35
C LEU A 5 -1.93 6.98 5.88
N ASP A 6 -2.55 7.73 4.99
CA ASP A 6 -3.68 8.62 5.30
C ASP A 6 -4.84 8.27 4.35
N PRO A 7 -5.49 7.10 4.50
CA PRO A 7 -6.60 6.71 3.64
C PRO A 7 -7.84 7.59 3.93
N PRO A 8 -8.58 8.06 2.91
CA PRO A 8 -8.44 7.75 1.48
C PRO A 8 -7.60 8.79 0.70
N ARG A 9 -6.71 9.54 1.35
CA ARG A 9 -5.94 10.65 0.76
C ARG A 9 -4.60 10.22 0.15
N GLY A 10 -4.03 9.09 0.55
CA GLY A 10 -2.78 8.54 0.00
C GLY A 10 -1.75 8.20 1.07
N VAL A 11 -0.48 8.50 0.79
CA VAL A 11 0.67 8.17 1.64
C VAL A 11 1.64 9.33 1.67
N ALA A 12 1.68 10.08 2.77
CA ALA A 12 2.45 11.32 2.82
C ALA A 12 3.93 11.10 2.42
N PRO A 13 4.49 11.93 1.51
CA PRO A 13 3.92 13.14 0.91
C PRO A 13 3.08 12.91 -0.36
N LEU A 14 2.99 11.69 -0.89
CA LEU A 14 2.15 11.35 -2.04
C LEU A 14 0.66 11.44 -1.67
N ARG A 15 -0.11 12.10 -2.54
CA ARG A 15 -1.56 12.20 -2.38
C ARG A 15 -2.26 11.71 -3.64
N LEU A 16 -3.43 11.11 -3.44
CA LEU A 16 -4.32 10.80 -4.55
C LEU A 16 -4.77 12.12 -5.20
N GLY A 17 -4.96 12.08 -6.53
CA GLY A 17 -5.28 13.26 -7.33
C GLY A 17 -4.07 14.06 -7.81
N MET A 18 -2.86 13.80 -7.28
CA MET A 18 -1.63 14.41 -7.80
C MET A 18 -1.41 14.03 -9.27
N THR A 19 -0.90 14.95 -10.06
CA THR A 19 -0.31 14.67 -11.37
C THR A 19 0.99 13.89 -11.23
N LEU A 20 1.49 13.33 -12.33
CA LEU A 20 2.77 12.64 -12.35
C LEU A 20 3.94 13.53 -11.89
N ASP A 21 3.94 14.80 -12.32
CA ASP A 21 5.02 15.74 -11.98
C ASP A 21 4.95 16.15 -10.50
N GLU A 22 3.74 16.33 -9.95
CA GLU A 22 3.55 16.56 -8.52
C GLU A 22 3.99 15.35 -7.69
N ALA A 23 3.69 14.13 -8.12
CA ALA A 23 4.13 12.91 -7.45
C ALA A 23 5.66 12.77 -7.47
N VAL A 24 6.29 13.07 -8.61
CA VAL A 24 7.76 13.12 -8.75
C VAL A 24 8.37 14.16 -7.81
N ALA A 25 7.81 15.37 -7.77
CA ALA A 25 8.28 16.45 -6.92
C ALA A 25 8.09 16.12 -5.42
N ALA A 26 6.96 15.52 -5.03
CA ALA A 26 6.69 15.11 -3.66
C ALA A 26 7.70 14.03 -3.18
N GLY A 27 8.07 13.11 -4.07
CA GLY A 27 9.05 12.06 -3.81
C GLY A 27 10.53 12.49 -3.94
N PHE A 28 10.84 13.78 -4.12
CA PHE A 28 12.22 14.25 -4.37
C PHE A 28 13.22 13.79 -3.29
N GLY A 29 12.79 13.70 -2.04
CA GLY A 29 13.64 13.23 -0.91
C GLY A 29 13.88 11.72 -0.87
N TRP A 30 13.27 10.94 -1.75
CA TRP A 30 13.33 9.47 -1.76
C TRP A 30 14.35 8.90 -2.74
N GLY A 31 15.11 9.77 -3.41
CA GLY A 31 16.05 9.41 -4.46
C GLY A 31 15.42 9.39 -5.85
N GLU A 32 16.16 8.87 -6.82
CA GLU A 32 15.79 8.94 -8.24
C GLU A 32 14.52 8.12 -8.53
N PRO A 33 13.44 8.76 -9.04
CA PRO A 33 12.22 8.06 -9.39
C PRO A 33 12.39 7.23 -10.66
N ARG A 34 11.84 6.01 -10.66
CA ARG A 34 11.64 5.24 -11.89
C ARG A 34 10.25 5.52 -12.45
N VAL A 35 10.18 6.21 -13.58
CA VAL A 35 8.91 6.53 -14.25
C VAL A 35 8.68 5.60 -15.43
N VAL A 36 7.47 5.03 -15.51
CA VAL A 36 7.01 4.21 -16.65
C VAL A 36 5.69 4.78 -17.15
N ARG A 37 5.65 5.16 -18.43
CA ARG A 37 4.44 5.66 -19.10
C ARG A 37 3.93 4.64 -20.13
N ARG A 38 2.61 4.50 -20.21
CA ARG A 38 1.85 3.70 -21.17
C ARG A 38 0.78 4.59 -21.81
N ARG A 39 0.06 4.06 -22.81
CA ARG A 39 -0.92 4.83 -23.60
C ARG A 39 -2.00 5.52 -22.75
N SER A 40 -2.44 4.89 -21.66
CA SER A 40 -3.52 5.37 -20.79
C SER A 40 -3.20 5.23 -19.30
N SER A 41 -1.93 5.00 -18.96
CA SER A 41 -1.51 4.87 -17.57
C SER A 41 -0.05 5.28 -17.38
N ALA A 42 0.29 5.67 -16.17
CA ALA A 42 1.66 5.88 -15.76
C ALA A 42 1.86 5.31 -14.36
N ARG A 43 3.12 5.00 -14.04
CA ARG A 43 3.53 4.71 -12.68
C ARG A 43 4.88 5.33 -12.40
N VAL A 44 5.06 5.77 -11.18
CA VAL A 44 6.35 6.23 -10.66
C VAL A 44 6.69 5.40 -9.44
N SER A 45 7.94 4.99 -9.31
CA SER A 45 8.39 4.11 -8.23
C SER A 45 9.69 4.60 -7.58
N TRP A 46 9.79 4.39 -6.28
CA TRP A 46 10.94 4.69 -5.45
C TRP A 46 11.31 3.48 -4.59
N SER A 47 12.53 3.50 -4.05
CA SER A 47 13.02 2.54 -3.07
C SER A 47 13.54 3.31 -1.84
N VAL A 48 12.71 3.44 -0.81
CA VAL A 48 13.02 4.18 0.42
C VAL A 48 13.56 3.22 1.47
N ASP A 49 14.89 3.19 1.65
CA ASP A 49 15.55 2.26 2.58
C ASP A 49 15.10 0.80 2.36
N GLY A 50 14.94 0.41 1.09
CA GLY A 50 14.47 -0.90 0.65
C GLY A 50 12.94 -1.06 0.57
N VAL A 51 12.15 -0.21 1.24
CA VAL A 51 10.69 -0.19 1.07
C VAL A 51 10.37 0.31 -0.33
N GLY A 52 9.67 -0.51 -1.11
CA GLY A 52 9.20 -0.07 -2.41
C GLY A 52 7.98 0.82 -2.25
N VAL A 53 7.95 1.93 -2.98
CA VAL A 53 6.81 2.86 -3.02
C VAL A 53 6.46 3.08 -4.49
N GLN A 54 5.17 3.00 -4.84
CA GLN A 54 4.70 3.21 -6.20
C GLN A 54 3.42 4.05 -6.21
N ALA A 55 3.43 5.14 -6.97
CA ALA A 55 2.19 5.84 -7.32
C ALA A 55 1.69 5.33 -8.69
N LEU A 56 0.41 5.01 -8.73
CA LEU A 56 -0.30 4.48 -9.90
C LEU A 56 -1.21 5.58 -10.45
N LEU A 57 -1.15 5.79 -11.76
CA LEU A 57 -2.02 6.68 -12.52
C LEU A 57 -2.73 5.85 -13.57
N GLU A 58 -3.99 5.51 -13.32
CA GLU A 58 -4.76 4.56 -14.12
C GLU A 58 -5.95 5.26 -14.77
N GLY A 59 -6.05 5.19 -16.11
CA GLY A 59 -7.18 5.78 -16.83
C GLY A 59 -7.18 7.32 -16.92
N GLY A 60 -6.14 7.98 -16.40
CA GLY A 60 -6.04 9.44 -16.41
C GLY A 60 -4.66 9.97 -15.97
N PRO A 61 -4.50 11.30 -15.91
CA PRO A 61 -3.23 11.95 -15.57
C PRO A 61 -3.00 12.11 -14.06
N ALA A 62 -3.88 11.55 -13.22
CA ALA A 62 -3.86 11.72 -11.77
C ALA A 62 -3.55 10.39 -11.05
N VAL A 63 -2.92 10.48 -9.89
CA VAL A 63 -2.64 9.36 -8.99
C VAL A 63 -3.96 8.81 -8.45
N THR A 64 -4.25 7.56 -8.78
CA THR A 64 -5.44 6.81 -8.37
C THR A 64 -5.17 5.94 -7.15
N ALA A 65 -3.92 5.48 -7.00
CA ALA A 65 -3.50 4.65 -5.89
C ALA A 65 -2.00 4.83 -5.57
N VAL A 66 -1.63 4.49 -4.34
CA VAL A 66 -0.25 4.37 -3.88
C VAL A 66 -0.07 3.02 -3.21
N GLU A 67 0.85 2.21 -3.73
CA GLU A 67 1.23 0.93 -3.16
C GLU A 67 2.61 1.01 -2.49
N LEU A 68 2.74 0.35 -1.34
CA LEU A 68 4.02 0.10 -0.70
C LEU A 68 4.20 -1.39 -0.47
N TRP A 69 5.44 -1.87 -0.58
CA TRP A 69 5.75 -3.27 -0.28
C TRP A 69 7.05 -3.40 0.52
N TRP A 70 7.07 -4.45 1.36
CA TRP A 70 8.20 -4.77 2.21
C TRP A 70 9.46 -5.07 1.36
N PRO A 71 10.68 -4.67 1.80
CA PRO A 71 11.95 -4.94 1.12
C PRO A 71 12.24 -6.40 0.82
N GLY A 72 11.57 -7.32 1.53
CA GLY A 72 11.59 -8.75 1.25
C GLY A 72 12.39 -9.60 2.22
N GLU A 73 12.69 -10.84 1.82
CA GLU A 73 13.38 -11.87 2.58
C GLU A 73 14.75 -11.42 3.08
N GLY A 74 15.00 -11.62 4.39
CA GLY A 74 16.25 -11.25 5.05
C GLY A 74 16.54 -9.74 5.12
N ARG A 75 15.65 -8.89 4.61
CA ARG A 75 15.84 -7.44 4.57
C ARG A 75 15.01 -6.75 5.63
N THR A 76 15.67 -5.92 6.43
CA THR A 76 15.05 -5.03 7.41
C THR A 76 15.18 -3.59 6.93
N SER A 77 14.14 -2.79 7.08
CA SER A 77 14.18 -1.35 6.85
C SER A 77 14.13 -0.58 8.17
N ARG A 78 14.80 0.56 8.25
CA ARG A 78 14.56 1.57 9.30
C ARG A 78 13.41 2.52 8.91
N THR A 79 12.88 2.38 7.70
CA THR A 79 11.68 3.07 7.26
C THR A 79 10.45 2.30 7.69
N ARG A 80 9.57 2.94 8.45
CA ARG A 80 8.31 2.35 8.91
C ARG A 80 7.17 2.85 8.05
N VAL A 81 6.21 1.97 7.78
CA VAL A 81 4.95 2.35 7.14
C VAL A 81 3.87 2.35 8.20
N LEU A 82 3.29 3.51 8.49
CA LEU A 82 2.42 3.70 9.64
C LEU A 82 0.95 3.84 9.22
N LEU A 83 0.07 3.06 9.86
CA LEU A 83 -1.38 3.23 9.80
C LEU A 83 -1.90 3.55 11.20
N ASP A 84 -2.43 4.76 11.41
CA ASP A 84 -2.89 5.22 12.73
C ASP A 84 -1.84 5.00 13.86
N GLY A 85 -0.56 5.08 13.50
CA GLY A 85 0.60 4.89 14.40
C GLY A 85 1.15 3.47 14.49
N ASP A 86 0.47 2.45 13.95
CA ASP A 86 0.97 1.07 13.91
C ASP A 86 1.87 0.83 12.70
N ASP A 87 2.99 0.12 12.91
CA ASP A 87 3.86 -0.32 11.82
C ASP A 87 3.21 -1.47 11.04
N VAL A 88 2.78 -1.18 9.81
CA VAL A 88 2.03 -2.09 8.94
C VAL A 88 2.83 -3.34 8.59
N PHE A 89 4.15 -3.21 8.41
CA PHE A 89 5.00 -4.34 8.04
C PHE A 89 5.71 -4.97 9.25
N GLY A 90 5.84 -4.22 10.35
CA GLY A 90 6.43 -4.70 11.60
C GLY A 90 5.45 -5.33 12.61
N THR A 91 4.15 -5.14 12.43
CA THR A 91 3.11 -5.68 13.33
C THR A 91 2.48 -6.93 12.71
N PRO A 92 2.34 -8.05 13.45
CA PRO A 92 1.64 -9.23 12.94
C PRO A 92 0.26 -8.88 12.40
N ALA A 93 -0.11 -9.44 11.25
CA ALA A 93 -1.28 -9.01 10.49
C ALA A 93 -2.58 -9.08 11.31
N GLU A 94 -2.80 -10.17 12.05
CA GLU A 94 -3.97 -10.31 12.92
C GLU A 94 -4.05 -9.21 13.99
N GLU A 95 -2.90 -8.84 14.55
CA GLU A 95 -2.82 -7.78 15.56
C GLU A 95 -3.06 -6.40 14.93
N LEU A 96 -2.47 -6.15 13.75
CA LEU A 96 -2.71 -4.93 12.99
C LEU A 96 -4.21 -4.75 12.68
N PHE A 97 -4.87 -5.80 12.21
CA PHE A 97 -6.29 -5.76 11.87
C PHE A 97 -7.18 -5.59 13.09
N ARG A 98 -6.86 -6.27 14.20
CA ARG A 98 -7.55 -6.10 15.47
C ARG A 98 -7.48 -4.66 15.97
N ARG A 99 -6.30 -4.03 15.91
CA ARG A 99 -6.11 -2.62 16.30
C ARG A 99 -6.84 -1.66 15.38
N ALA A 100 -6.82 -1.90 14.06
CA ALA A 100 -7.58 -1.09 13.10
C ALA A 100 -9.09 -1.16 13.39
N ALA A 101 -9.63 -2.35 13.63
CA ALA A 101 -11.03 -2.55 13.99
C ALA A 101 -11.40 -1.83 15.30
N ALA A 102 -10.53 -1.89 16.31
CA ALA A 102 -10.71 -1.17 17.58
C ALA A 102 -10.75 0.36 17.42
N ARG A 103 -10.19 0.92 16.34
CA ARG A 103 -10.25 2.35 15.99
C ARG A 103 -11.42 2.70 15.06
N GLY A 104 -12.37 1.77 14.85
CA GLY A 104 -13.53 1.99 13.99
C GLY A 104 -13.28 1.78 12.50
N ARG A 105 -12.17 1.11 12.14
CA ARG A 105 -11.86 0.70 10.76
C ARG A 105 -11.95 -0.83 10.66
N PRO A 106 -13.16 -1.41 10.50
CA PRO A 106 -13.29 -2.86 10.36
C PRO A 106 -12.52 -3.33 9.14
N VAL A 107 -11.75 -4.42 9.30
CA VAL A 107 -11.03 -5.06 8.20
C VAL A 107 -11.86 -6.25 7.74
N ASP A 108 -12.24 -6.27 6.47
CA ASP A 108 -12.79 -7.45 5.82
C ASP A 108 -11.65 -8.42 5.52
N THR A 109 -11.71 -9.59 6.15
CA THR A 109 -10.75 -10.69 6.01
C THR A 109 -11.36 -11.91 5.33
N SER A 110 -12.49 -11.77 4.62
CA SER A 110 -13.13 -12.86 3.88
C SER A 110 -12.19 -13.49 2.84
N ALA A 111 -11.41 -12.66 2.14
CA ALA A 111 -10.23 -13.06 1.39
C ALA A 111 -8.99 -12.93 2.28
N ARG A 112 -8.52 -14.04 2.85
CA ARG A 112 -7.46 -14.03 3.88
C ARG A 112 -6.12 -13.50 3.35
N GLU A 113 -5.83 -13.72 2.08
CA GLU A 113 -4.64 -13.25 1.36
C GLU A 113 -4.72 -11.77 0.99
N TYR A 114 -5.94 -11.22 0.90
CA TYR A 114 -6.18 -9.83 0.47
C TYR A 114 -7.16 -9.09 1.39
N PRO A 115 -6.83 -8.88 2.68
CA PRO A 115 -7.71 -8.14 3.58
C PRO A 115 -7.90 -6.69 3.12
N VAL A 116 -9.08 -6.11 3.33
CA VAL A 116 -9.39 -4.72 2.94
C VAL A 116 -10.12 -3.96 4.04
N ILE A 117 -9.89 -2.64 4.13
CA ILE A 117 -10.73 -1.73 4.91
C ILE A 117 -11.71 -1.05 3.95
N PRO A 118 -12.99 -1.46 3.92
CA PRO A 118 -13.97 -0.90 3.02
C PRO A 118 -14.24 0.58 3.31
N GLY A 119 -14.69 1.33 2.30
CA GLY A 119 -15.04 2.75 2.40
C GLY A 119 -13.86 3.73 2.39
N VAL A 120 -12.63 3.24 2.61
CA VAL A 120 -11.40 4.05 2.48
C VAL A 120 -10.39 3.44 1.49
N SER A 121 -10.75 2.33 0.85
CA SER A 121 -9.96 1.60 -0.15
C SER A 121 -8.52 1.35 0.25
N LEU A 122 -8.34 0.80 1.46
CA LEU A 122 -7.05 0.33 1.93
C LEU A 122 -7.01 -1.20 1.81
N GLY A 123 -6.17 -1.73 0.94
CA GLY A 123 -5.96 -3.17 0.82
C GLY A 123 -4.60 -3.60 1.33
N PHE A 124 -4.56 -4.80 1.87
CA PHE A 124 -3.36 -5.46 2.36
C PHE A 124 -3.13 -6.75 1.57
N THR A 125 -1.87 -7.09 1.36
CA THR A 125 -1.48 -8.37 0.75
C THR A 125 -0.79 -9.22 1.80
N ARG A 126 -1.22 -10.48 1.91
CA ARG A 126 -0.58 -11.55 2.69
C ARG A 126 -0.23 -12.71 1.76
N GLN A 127 0.40 -12.39 0.64
CA GLN A 127 0.86 -13.36 -0.33
C GLN A 127 2.22 -12.94 -0.85
N THR A 128 3.14 -13.90 -0.90
CA THR A 128 4.48 -13.70 -1.44
C THR A 128 5.10 -15.04 -1.80
N SER A 129 5.95 -15.05 -2.83
CA SER A 129 6.80 -16.18 -3.19
C SER A 129 8.10 -16.23 -2.38
N GLN A 130 8.34 -15.24 -1.52
CA GLN A 130 9.55 -15.13 -0.70
C GLN A 130 9.44 -15.99 0.56
N GLU A 131 10.58 -16.42 1.12
CA GLU A 131 10.58 -17.13 2.39
C GLU A 131 10.42 -16.12 3.53
N VAL A 132 9.24 -16.14 4.14
CA VAL A 132 8.88 -15.27 5.27
C VAL A 132 8.25 -16.11 6.37
N PRO A 133 8.30 -15.67 7.64
CA PRO A 133 7.57 -16.31 8.71
C PRO A 133 6.07 -16.41 8.37
N ARG A 134 5.49 -17.58 8.62
CA ARG A 134 4.07 -17.88 8.36
C ARG A 134 3.34 -18.23 9.65
N ASP A 135 2.04 -17.97 9.68
CA ASP A 135 1.14 -18.39 10.75
C ASP A 135 0.75 -19.87 10.60
N ALA A 136 -0.12 -20.34 11.50
CA ALA A 136 -0.60 -21.72 11.51
C ALA A 136 -1.42 -22.09 10.25
N ASP A 137 -1.98 -21.11 9.56
CA ASP A 137 -2.74 -21.28 8.32
C ASP A 137 -1.85 -21.19 7.07
N GLY A 138 -0.54 -21.00 7.25
CA GLY A 138 0.43 -20.91 6.17
C GLY A 138 0.48 -19.54 5.48
N LEU A 139 -0.18 -18.51 6.02
CA LEU A 139 -0.12 -17.15 5.49
C LEU A 139 1.08 -16.40 6.09
N PRO A 140 1.71 -15.46 5.36
CA PRO A 140 2.70 -14.55 5.92
C PRO A 140 2.22 -13.92 7.22
N LEU A 141 3.03 -14.03 8.27
CA LEU A 141 2.72 -13.50 9.60
C LEU A 141 2.50 -11.97 9.58
N TYR A 142 3.18 -11.29 8.66
CA TYR A 142 3.10 -9.85 8.42
C TYR A 142 2.49 -9.57 7.06
N VAL A 143 1.92 -8.37 6.90
CA VAL A 143 1.53 -7.86 5.59
C VAL A 143 2.77 -7.68 4.71
N THR A 144 2.67 -8.02 3.42
CA THR A 144 3.78 -7.94 2.46
C THR A 144 3.66 -6.73 1.52
N SER A 145 2.44 -6.27 1.24
CA SER A 145 2.19 -4.98 0.60
C SER A 145 0.89 -4.34 1.12
N VAL A 146 0.81 -3.02 0.99
CA VAL A 146 -0.38 -2.24 1.32
C VAL A 146 -0.63 -1.23 0.21
N LEU A 147 -1.89 -1.09 -0.19
CA LEU A 147 -2.32 -0.18 -1.24
C LEU A 147 -3.39 0.76 -0.71
N VAL A 148 -3.17 2.07 -0.88
CA VAL A 148 -4.15 3.12 -0.62
C VAL A 148 -4.72 3.57 -1.96
N GLY A 149 -5.98 3.27 -2.23
CA GLY A 149 -6.70 3.69 -3.42
C GLY A 149 -7.73 4.79 -3.13
N GLY A 150 -8.27 5.38 -4.20
CA GLY A 150 -9.44 6.26 -4.10
C GLY A 150 -10.66 5.53 -3.53
N ARG A 151 -11.67 6.26 -3.05
CA ARG A 151 -12.85 5.69 -2.35
C ARG A 151 -13.51 4.51 -3.06
N ASP A 152 -13.48 4.48 -4.39
CA ASP A 152 -14.13 3.46 -5.22
C ASP A 152 -13.11 2.53 -5.90
N TYR A 153 -11.86 2.50 -5.44
CA TYR A 153 -10.77 1.75 -6.08
C TYR A 153 -11.05 0.25 -6.17
N TYR A 154 -11.60 -0.35 -5.11
CA TYR A 154 -11.98 -1.76 -5.09
C TYR A 154 -13.39 -2.00 -5.68
N ASP A 155 -14.29 -1.03 -5.55
CA ASP A 155 -15.63 -1.09 -6.16
C ASP A 155 -15.56 -1.15 -7.70
N ALA A 156 -14.57 -0.46 -8.30
CA ALA A 156 -14.32 -0.48 -9.73
C ALA A 156 -13.74 -1.82 -10.25
N GLN A 157 -13.07 -2.60 -9.40
CA GLN A 157 -12.51 -3.90 -9.80
C GLN A 157 -13.55 -5.03 -9.76
N ASP A 158 -14.56 -4.93 -8.89
CA ASP A 158 -15.69 -5.87 -8.87
C ASP A 158 -16.63 -5.69 -10.08
N GLY A 159 -16.73 -4.47 -10.62
CA GLY A 159 -17.50 -4.19 -11.84
C GLY A 159 -16.92 -4.78 -13.14
N ALA A 160 -15.67 -5.25 -13.13
CA ALA A 160 -15.01 -5.87 -14.29
C ALA A 160 -15.14 -7.41 -14.31
N ARG A 161 -15.85 -8.00 -13.34
CA ARG A 161 -16.14 -9.45 -13.25
C ARG A 161 -17.63 -9.79 -13.36
N GLY A 162 -18.47 -8.84 -13.78
CA GLY A 162 -19.89 -9.04 -14.10
C GLY A 162 -20.12 -9.44 -15.55
#